data_AF-A0A9W8HQB8-F1
#
_entry.id   AF-A0A9W8HQB8-F1
#
_cell.length_a   1.000
_cell.length_b   1.000
_cell.length_c   1.000
_cell.angle_alpha   90.00
_cell.angle_beta   90.00
_cell.angle_gamma   90.00
#
_symmetry.space_group_name_H-M   'P 1'
#
loop_
_entity.id
_entity.type
_entity.pdbx_description
1 polymer ?
#
loop_
_entity_poly.entity_id
_entity_poly.type
_entity_poly.pdbx_seq_one_letter_code
_entity_poly.pdbx_strand_id
1 'polypeptide(L)'
;MYELVQRFREQVDDDSAKINEIEDEDHDSNDDDEDDDEISLEHRFKGIDLNDGTDQTSDIWSRLTEREKEEFLEMINKGDISEIILPWSPWWLSKSTKPAITEVGLDEADHIPAISNIGVPVQQLTKKVHPSVIFQIIHVSIAYVYMMRHTNGEPRGENLISAYKDMVKVAPLLISKTAEVHQSTQEVLATAFCNIDIELPAQTKIALLSDMTAIFGTPRFVAAMMSDVYSLATEALSDPERLKTSGLKKSVVKNTERRVYFLLSVVLQMLSDTTAWEFITADIAMVKRRFESEELTLPLSAYSMVWLSGIWNSTFHLGGIGCNNDCIFSNPVNLFWAVEMGTNSMRDAIP
;
A
#
# COMPACT_ATOMS: atom_id res chain seq x y z
N MET A 1 -7.29 3.85 -7.28
CA MET A 1 -6.48 4.68 -8.21
C MET A 1 -5.14 4.00 -8.53
N TYR A 2 -4.35 3.60 -7.53
CA TYR A 2 -3.15 2.80 -7.82
C TYR A 2 -3.51 1.38 -8.30
N GLU A 3 -4.59 0.75 -7.80
CA GLU A 3 -5.17 -0.45 -8.45
C GLU A 3 -5.62 -0.18 -9.90
N LEU A 4 -6.11 1.02 -10.21
CA LEU A 4 -6.53 1.38 -11.55
C LEU A 4 -5.31 1.42 -12.47
N VAL A 5 -4.27 2.15 -12.05
CA VAL A 5 -2.96 2.24 -12.74
C VAL A 5 -2.24 0.89 -12.78
N GLN A 6 -2.36 0.06 -11.75
CA GLN A 6 -1.72 -1.25 -11.68
C GLN A 6 -2.46 -2.29 -12.53
N ARG A 7 -3.80 -2.29 -12.55
CA ARG A 7 -4.58 -3.08 -13.53
C ARG A 7 -4.27 -2.64 -14.95
N PHE A 8 -4.13 -1.34 -15.19
CA PHE A 8 -3.68 -0.83 -16.49
C PHE A 8 -2.28 -1.36 -16.86
N ARG A 9 -1.34 -1.45 -15.92
CA ARG A 9 0.00 -2.05 -16.17
C ARG A 9 -0.06 -3.56 -16.41
N GLU A 10 -0.81 -4.31 -15.61
CA GLU A 10 -0.94 -5.77 -15.74
C GLU A 10 -1.64 -6.19 -17.05
N GLN A 11 -2.51 -5.33 -17.59
CA GLN A 11 -3.21 -5.57 -18.86
C GLN A 11 -2.36 -5.19 -20.09
N VAL A 12 -1.40 -4.28 -19.92
CA VAL A 12 -0.37 -3.93 -20.94
C VAL A 12 0.62 -5.08 -21.17
N ASP A 13 0.95 -5.86 -20.13
CA ASP A 13 1.85 -7.02 -20.27
C ASP A 13 1.21 -8.17 -21.10
N ASP A 14 -0.13 -8.31 -21.09
CA ASP A 14 -0.84 -9.34 -21.88
C ASP A 14 -1.04 -8.96 -23.35
N ASP A 15 -1.14 -7.65 -23.65
CA ASP A 15 -1.32 -7.16 -25.03
C ASP A 15 0.00 -6.81 -25.73
N SER A 16 1.03 -6.35 -25.00
CA SER A 16 2.39 -6.18 -25.56
C SER A 16 3.06 -7.51 -25.91
N ALA A 17 2.69 -8.60 -25.22
CA ALA A 17 3.10 -9.96 -25.58
C ALA A 17 2.49 -10.45 -26.91
N LYS A 18 1.33 -9.91 -27.32
CA LYS A 18 0.69 -10.23 -28.61
C LYS A 18 1.25 -9.41 -29.78
N ILE A 19 1.82 -8.23 -29.49
CA ILE A 19 2.41 -7.34 -30.51
C ILE A 19 3.80 -7.81 -30.95
N ASN A 20 4.58 -8.44 -30.06
CA ASN A 20 5.92 -8.95 -30.38
C ASN A 20 5.96 -10.29 -31.16
N GLU A 21 4.81 -10.88 -31.52
CA GLU A 21 4.75 -12.09 -32.36
C GLU A 21 4.41 -11.80 -33.84
N ILE A 22 4.32 -10.53 -34.24
CA ILE A 22 4.06 -10.11 -35.63
C ILE A 22 5.18 -9.18 -36.11
N GLU A 23 6.42 -9.67 -36.10
CA GLU A 23 7.51 -9.09 -36.88
C GLU A 23 8.17 -10.23 -37.68
N ASP A 24 7.64 -10.48 -38.87
CA ASP A 24 8.38 -10.93 -40.07
C ASP A 24 7.37 -11.34 -41.15
N GLU A 25 6.76 -10.38 -41.85
CA GLU A 25 6.34 -10.57 -43.24
C GLU A 25 6.11 -9.20 -43.91
N ASP A 26 6.96 -8.92 -44.91
CA ASP A 26 6.88 -7.79 -45.84
C ASP A 26 5.44 -7.58 -46.35
N HIS A 27 4.85 -6.42 -46.10
CA HIS A 27 3.80 -5.89 -46.97
C HIS A 27 3.90 -4.38 -47.13
N ASP A 28 4.46 -4.00 -48.28
CA ASP A 28 4.27 -2.72 -48.95
C ASP A 28 2.78 -2.57 -49.29
N SER A 29 2.08 -1.65 -48.63
CA SER A 29 0.82 -1.07 -49.13
C SER A 29 0.35 0.12 -48.28
N ASN A 30 0.43 1.29 -48.92
CA ASN A 30 -0.45 2.46 -48.80
C ASN A 30 -0.50 3.22 -47.47
N ASP A 31 0.11 4.42 -47.52
CA ASP A 31 -0.45 5.65 -46.95
C ASP A 31 -1.94 5.77 -47.34
N ASP A 32 -2.82 5.37 -46.43
CA ASP A 32 -4.17 5.91 -46.34
C ASP A 32 -4.29 6.50 -44.93
N ASP A 33 -3.87 7.77 -44.82
CA ASP A 33 -4.32 8.70 -43.78
C ASP A 33 -5.84 8.90 -43.96
N GLU A 34 -6.63 7.88 -43.64
CA GLU A 34 -8.08 8.01 -43.50
C GLU A 34 -8.38 8.50 -42.09
N ASP A 35 -8.97 9.70 -42.04
CA ASP A 35 -9.55 10.43 -40.90
C ASP A 35 -10.29 9.53 -39.88
N ASP A 36 -9.57 8.84 -38.99
CA ASP A 36 -10.17 8.10 -37.85
C ASP A 36 -10.65 9.04 -36.71
N ASP A 37 -10.66 10.35 -36.97
CA ASP A 37 -11.18 11.40 -36.06
C ASP A 37 -12.68 11.73 -36.31
N GLU A 38 -13.40 11.02 -37.19
CA GLU A 38 -14.75 11.46 -37.60
C GLU A 38 -15.87 11.21 -36.55
N ILE A 39 -15.64 10.34 -35.55
CA ILE A 39 -16.61 10.12 -34.48
C ILE A 39 -16.18 10.84 -33.20
N SER A 40 -16.84 11.98 -32.94
CA SER A 40 -16.68 12.75 -31.69
C SER A 40 -16.73 11.84 -30.45
N LEU A 41 -15.85 12.10 -29.48
CA LEU A 41 -15.79 11.45 -28.17
C LEU A 41 -17.19 11.33 -27.52
N GLU A 42 -18.02 12.36 -27.63
CA GLU A 42 -19.38 12.35 -27.09
C GLU A 42 -20.26 11.23 -27.68
N HIS A 43 -20.06 10.90 -28.95
CA HIS A 43 -20.79 9.82 -29.62
C HIS A 43 -20.26 8.44 -29.24
N ARG A 44 -18.94 8.29 -29.05
CA ARG A 44 -18.29 7.04 -28.59
C ARG A 44 -18.64 6.71 -27.14
N PHE A 45 -18.71 7.72 -26.28
CA PHE A 45 -19.03 7.57 -24.86
C PHE A 45 -20.55 7.53 -24.58
N LYS A 46 -21.39 7.62 -25.61
CA LYS A 46 -22.84 7.54 -25.45
C LYS A 46 -23.26 6.23 -24.78
N GLY A 47 -24.07 6.36 -23.72
CA GLY A 47 -24.57 5.23 -22.94
C GLY A 47 -23.63 4.72 -21.85
N ILE A 48 -22.46 5.34 -21.66
CA ILE A 48 -21.64 5.15 -20.46
C ILE A 48 -22.23 6.04 -19.38
N ASP A 49 -22.66 5.43 -18.29
CA ASP A 49 -23.12 6.15 -17.09
C ASP A 49 -22.05 6.02 -16.02
N LEU A 50 -21.31 7.11 -15.80
CA LEU A 50 -20.26 7.19 -14.78
C LEU A 50 -20.82 7.15 -13.35
N ASN A 51 -22.15 7.26 -13.17
CA ASN A 51 -22.83 7.24 -11.87
C ASN A 51 -23.54 5.91 -11.54
N ASP A 52 -23.54 4.92 -12.42
CA ASP A 52 -24.28 3.66 -12.21
C ASP A 52 -23.60 2.69 -11.21
N GLY A 53 -22.43 3.07 -10.66
CA GLY A 53 -21.71 2.25 -9.67
C GLY A 53 -21.12 0.95 -10.22
N THR A 54 -21.29 0.66 -11.50
CA THR A 54 -20.63 -0.46 -12.18
C THR A 54 -19.23 -0.07 -12.66
N ASP A 55 -18.26 -0.97 -12.55
CA ASP A 55 -16.91 -0.80 -13.10
C ASP A 55 -16.95 -0.83 -14.64
N GLN A 56 -17.21 0.34 -15.27
CA GLN A 56 -17.20 0.53 -16.72
C GLN A 56 -15.82 0.98 -17.24
N THR A 57 -14.77 0.85 -16.42
CA THR A 57 -13.41 1.29 -16.78
C THR A 57 -12.89 0.57 -18.01
N SER A 58 -13.14 -0.74 -18.12
CA SER A 58 -12.79 -1.55 -19.29
C SER A 58 -13.49 -1.05 -20.56
N ASP A 59 -14.76 -0.68 -20.42
CA ASP A 59 -15.59 -0.22 -21.53
C ASP A 59 -15.14 1.16 -22.00
N ILE A 60 -14.84 2.06 -21.07
CA ILE A 60 -14.23 3.38 -21.35
C ILE A 60 -12.92 3.20 -22.12
N TRP A 61 -12.02 2.35 -21.62
CA TRP A 61 -10.71 2.10 -22.24
C TRP A 61 -10.85 1.53 -23.65
N SER A 62 -11.71 0.53 -23.83
CA SER A 62 -11.95 -0.11 -25.14
C SER A 62 -12.52 0.84 -26.19
N ARG A 63 -13.16 1.93 -25.76
CA ARG A 63 -13.74 2.93 -26.65
C ARG A 63 -12.80 4.06 -27.01
N LEU A 64 -11.63 4.18 -26.36
CA LEU A 64 -10.56 5.13 -26.72
C LEU A 64 -9.84 4.69 -28.01
N THR A 65 -9.41 5.64 -28.83
CA THR A 65 -8.57 5.34 -30.01
C THR A 65 -7.14 5.07 -29.56
N GLU A 66 -6.32 4.46 -30.41
CA GLU A 66 -4.94 4.15 -30.02
C GLU A 66 -4.10 5.40 -29.80
N ARG A 67 -4.34 6.46 -30.57
CA ARG A 67 -3.74 7.77 -30.32
C ARG A 67 -4.11 8.33 -28.93
N GLU A 68 -5.38 8.25 -28.53
CA GLU A 68 -5.83 8.75 -27.22
C GLU A 68 -5.29 7.91 -26.06
N LYS A 69 -5.19 6.58 -26.23
CA LYS A 69 -4.56 5.69 -25.25
C LYS A 69 -3.07 6.00 -25.12
N GLU A 70 -2.38 6.20 -26.22
CA GLU A 70 -0.96 6.60 -26.24
C GLU A 70 -0.75 7.94 -25.56
N GLU A 71 -1.55 8.97 -25.87
CA GLU A 71 -1.51 10.27 -25.21
C GLU A 71 -1.75 10.16 -23.71
N PHE A 72 -2.71 9.33 -23.28
CA PHE A 72 -2.97 9.08 -21.87
C PHE A 72 -1.80 8.36 -21.17
N LEU A 73 -1.21 7.35 -21.80
CA LEU A 73 -0.03 6.65 -21.29
C LEU A 73 1.18 7.59 -21.22
N GLU A 74 1.34 8.47 -22.20
CA GLU A 74 2.39 9.47 -22.22
C GLU A 74 2.21 10.47 -21.07
N MET A 75 0.98 10.93 -20.80
CA MET A 75 0.66 11.76 -19.64
C MET A 75 0.96 11.04 -18.30
N ILE A 76 0.69 9.74 -18.20
CA ILE A 76 1.06 8.95 -17.01
C ILE A 76 2.58 8.90 -16.86
N ASN A 77 3.31 8.61 -17.93
CA ASN A 77 4.77 8.47 -17.91
C ASN A 77 5.50 9.79 -17.65
N LYS A 78 4.95 10.91 -18.16
CA LYS A 78 5.46 12.27 -17.91
C LYS A 78 5.13 12.78 -16.50
N GLY A 79 4.15 12.17 -15.82
CA GLY A 79 3.70 12.57 -14.49
C GLY A 79 2.67 13.72 -14.49
N ASP A 80 2.21 14.14 -15.67
CA ASP A 80 1.23 15.22 -15.86
C ASP A 80 -0.16 14.85 -15.29
N ILE A 81 -0.43 13.56 -15.10
CA ILE A 81 -1.67 13.10 -14.46
C ILE A 81 -1.84 13.61 -13.01
N SER A 82 -0.74 14.02 -12.36
CA SER A 82 -0.77 14.63 -11.03
C SER A 82 -1.42 16.02 -11.00
N GLU A 83 -1.51 16.71 -12.14
CA GLU A 83 -2.24 17.97 -12.27
C GLU A 83 -3.76 17.77 -12.42
N ILE A 84 -4.15 16.59 -12.93
CA ILE A 84 -5.55 16.22 -13.18
C ILE A 84 -6.17 15.60 -11.93
N ILE A 85 -5.42 14.74 -11.23
CA ILE A 85 -5.88 14.07 -10.01
C ILE A 85 -5.38 14.83 -8.80
N LEU A 86 -6.28 15.53 -8.11
CA LEU A 86 -5.94 16.19 -6.86
C LEU A 86 -5.47 15.15 -5.82
N PRO A 87 -4.24 15.27 -5.29
CA PRO A 87 -3.75 14.35 -4.29
C PRO A 87 -4.57 14.52 -3.01
N TRP A 88 -5.05 13.41 -2.47
CA TRP A 88 -5.75 13.41 -1.19
C TRP A 88 -4.81 13.88 -0.07
N SER A 89 -5.29 14.82 0.74
CA SER A 89 -4.61 15.26 1.95
C SER A 89 -5.03 14.37 3.12
N PRO A 90 -4.09 13.63 3.74
CA PRO A 90 -4.46 12.76 4.84
C PRO A 90 -5.01 13.51 6.05
N TRP A 91 -6.13 13.02 6.60
CA TRP A 91 -6.79 13.63 7.75
C TRP A 91 -5.90 13.70 9.00
N TRP A 92 -4.88 12.85 9.10
CA TRP A 92 -3.92 12.87 10.22
C TRP A 92 -2.87 13.99 10.10
N LEU A 93 -2.81 14.70 8.97
CA LEU A 93 -1.99 15.90 8.83
C LEU A 93 -2.74 17.17 9.25
N SER A 94 -4.07 17.09 9.47
CA SER A 94 -4.85 18.18 10.03
C SER A 94 -4.30 18.58 11.39
N LYS A 95 -3.93 19.85 11.52
CA LYS A 95 -3.47 20.40 12.80
C LYS A 95 -4.68 20.45 13.73
N SER A 96 -4.68 19.63 14.78
CA SER A 96 -5.65 19.61 15.89
C SER A 96 -5.79 20.95 16.65
N THR A 97 -5.19 22.05 16.18
CA THR A 97 -5.41 23.39 16.68
C THR A 97 -6.66 23.96 16.04
N LYS A 98 -7.81 23.86 16.73
CA LYS A 98 -8.92 24.77 16.46
C LYS A 98 -8.36 26.20 16.45
N PRO A 99 -8.45 26.95 15.33
CA PRO A 99 -8.07 28.35 15.36
C PRO A 99 -8.99 29.06 16.36
N ALA A 100 -8.43 29.96 17.17
CA ALA A 100 -9.17 30.69 18.21
C ALA A 100 -10.29 31.59 17.64
N ILE A 101 -10.32 31.75 16.32
CA ILE A 101 -11.33 32.49 15.56
C ILE A 101 -11.64 31.63 14.33
N THR A 102 -12.91 31.25 14.16
CA THR A 102 -13.43 30.56 12.97
C THR A 102 -14.47 31.48 12.35
N GLU A 103 -14.39 31.76 11.05
CA GLU A 103 -15.47 32.44 10.34
C GLU A 103 -16.73 31.56 10.34
N VAL A 104 -17.86 32.16 10.71
CA VAL A 104 -19.15 31.47 10.75
C VAL A 104 -19.57 31.13 9.31
N GLY A 105 -19.35 29.88 8.88
CA GLY A 105 -19.78 29.39 7.57
C GLY A 105 -18.81 28.48 6.83
N LEU A 106 -17.56 28.36 7.28
CA LEU A 106 -16.60 27.37 6.79
C LEU A 106 -16.29 26.38 7.91
N ASP A 107 -17.19 25.42 8.11
CA ASP A 107 -16.86 24.22 8.87
C ASP A 107 -15.87 23.38 8.03
N GLU A 108 -14.61 23.78 7.97
CA GLU A 108 -13.48 22.86 7.73
C GLU A 108 -13.34 21.97 8.98
N ALA A 109 -14.41 21.23 9.30
CA ALA A 109 -14.34 20.19 10.30
C ALA A 109 -13.40 19.12 9.76
N ASP A 110 -12.15 19.19 10.20
CA ASP A 110 -11.10 18.18 10.05
C ASP A 110 -11.73 16.79 9.83
N HIS A 111 -11.52 16.20 8.65
CA HIS A 111 -12.11 14.92 8.21
C HIS A 111 -11.59 13.69 9.00
N ILE A 112 -11.41 13.83 10.32
CA ILE A 112 -11.01 12.76 11.21
C ILE A 112 -12.21 11.78 11.31
N PRO A 113 -12.00 10.48 11.02
CA PRO A 113 -13.05 9.48 11.16
C PRO A 113 -13.68 9.47 12.57
N ALA A 114 -14.98 9.21 12.62
CA ALA A 114 -15.70 9.14 13.89
C ALA A 114 -15.16 8.01 14.77
N ILE A 115 -14.86 8.33 16.03
CA ILE A 115 -14.42 7.34 17.01
C ILE A 115 -15.64 6.57 17.50
N SER A 116 -15.63 5.27 17.32
CA SER A 116 -16.70 4.39 17.74
C SER A 116 -16.57 4.09 19.24
N ASN A 117 -17.62 4.39 20.02
CA ASN A 117 -17.66 4.13 21.47
C ASN A 117 -18.16 2.70 21.80
N ILE A 118 -18.03 1.76 20.87
CA ILE A 118 -18.47 0.36 21.03
C ILE A 118 -17.52 -0.48 21.90
N GLY A 119 -16.36 0.06 22.25
CA GLY A 119 -15.35 -0.65 23.03
C GLY A 119 -15.90 -1.05 24.39
N VAL A 120 -15.58 -2.27 24.80
CA VAL A 120 -15.84 -2.77 26.17
C VAL A 120 -14.53 -2.81 26.96
N PRO A 121 -14.58 -2.76 28.30
CA PRO A 121 -13.39 -3.00 29.11
C PRO A 121 -12.71 -4.30 28.68
N VAL A 122 -11.41 -4.26 28.39
CA VAL A 122 -10.69 -5.39 27.79
C VAL A 122 -10.72 -6.64 28.68
N GLN A 123 -10.88 -6.45 29.99
CA GLN A 123 -11.05 -7.51 30.98
C GLN A 123 -12.30 -8.39 30.71
N GLN A 124 -13.30 -7.87 30.01
CA GLN A 124 -14.48 -8.65 29.57
C GLN A 124 -14.17 -9.53 28.36
N LEU A 125 -13.15 -9.19 27.58
CA LEU A 125 -12.75 -9.92 26.37
C LEU A 125 -11.62 -10.93 26.66
N THR A 126 -10.70 -10.59 27.55
CA THR A 126 -9.58 -11.46 27.94
C THR A 126 -9.13 -11.22 29.38
N LYS A 127 -8.63 -12.27 30.02
CA LYS A 127 -8.08 -12.21 31.39
C LYS A 127 -6.77 -11.44 31.46
N LYS A 128 -5.97 -11.48 30.40
CA LYS A 128 -4.66 -10.81 30.32
C LYS A 128 -4.40 -10.36 28.89
N VAL A 129 -4.05 -9.09 28.74
CA VAL A 129 -3.54 -8.54 27.47
C VAL A 129 -2.03 -8.75 27.45
N HIS A 130 -1.53 -9.32 26.37
CA HIS A 130 -0.09 -9.48 26.19
C HIS A 130 0.50 -8.15 25.68
N PRO A 131 1.70 -7.71 26.15
CA PRO A 131 2.32 -6.46 25.71
C PRO A 131 2.51 -6.35 24.19
N SER A 132 2.67 -7.48 23.49
CA SER A 132 2.81 -7.51 22.02
C SER A 132 1.57 -7.03 21.25
N VAL A 133 0.44 -6.77 21.93
CA VAL A 133 -0.75 -6.17 21.29
C VAL A 133 -0.41 -4.84 20.62
N ILE A 134 0.55 -4.09 21.16
CA ILE A 134 1.03 -2.83 20.60
C ILE A 134 1.58 -3.04 19.18
N PHE A 135 2.32 -4.11 18.96
CA PHE A 135 2.86 -4.42 17.64
C PHE A 135 1.77 -4.79 16.63
N GLN A 136 0.65 -5.39 17.07
CA GLN A 136 -0.51 -5.60 16.21
C GLN A 136 -1.17 -4.26 15.83
N ILE A 137 -1.25 -3.31 16.77
CA ILE A 137 -1.76 -1.96 16.51
C ILE A 137 -0.87 -1.25 15.46
N ILE A 138 0.47 -1.34 15.60
CA ILE A 138 1.43 -0.80 14.63
C ILE A 138 1.25 -1.43 13.25
N HIS A 139 1.11 -2.76 13.17
CA HIS A 139 0.96 -3.48 11.90
C HIS A 139 -0.35 -3.10 11.19
N VAL A 140 -1.46 -2.97 11.93
CA VAL A 140 -2.72 -2.47 11.38
C VAL A 140 -2.59 -1.00 10.94
N SER A 141 -1.79 -0.20 11.65
CA SER A 141 -1.60 1.20 11.31
C SER A 141 -0.87 1.39 9.99
N ILE A 142 0.23 0.67 9.75
CA ILE A 142 0.93 0.73 8.45
C ILE A 142 0.04 0.21 7.31
N ALA A 143 -0.75 -0.83 7.55
CA ALA A 143 -1.73 -1.35 6.59
C ALA A 143 -2.80 -0.31 6.24
N TYR A 144 -3.33 0.40 7.25
CA TYR A 144 -4.30 1.46 7.04
C TYR A 144 -3.71 2.66 6.26
N VAL A 145 -2.52 3.13 6.65
CA VAL A 145 -1.83 4.23 5.95
C VAL A 145 -1.59 3.87 4.49
N TYR A 146 -1.07 2.66 4.22
CA TYR A 146 -0.86 2.18 2.87
C TYR A 146 -2.16 2.14 2.07
N MET A 147 -3.21 1.52 2.61
CA MET A 147 -4.53 1.43 1.97
C MET A 147 -5.10 2.82 1.66
N MET A 148 -5.07 3.75 2.60
CA MET A 148 -5.60 5.11 2.39
C MET A 148 -4.83 5.84 1.28
N ARG A 149 -3.51 5.70 1.20
CA ARG A 149 -2.73 6.27 0.08
C ARG A 149 -3.01 5.59 -1.24
N HIS A 150 -3.10 4.26 -1.24
CA HIS A 150 -3.37 3.45 -2.44
C HIS A 150 -4.75 3.77 -3.06
N THR A 151 -5.72 4.08 -2.21
CA THR A 151 -7.10 4.47 -2.56
C THR A 151 -7.30 5.98 -2.66
N ASN A 152 -6.24 6.80 -2.55
CA ASN A 152 -6.33 8.27 -2.54
C ASN A 152 -7.42 8.80 -1.60
N GLY A 153 -7.51 8.24 -0.38
CA GLY A 153 -8.46 8.68 0.64
C GLY A 153 -9.86 8.09 0.54
N GLU A 154 -10.16 7.27 -0.47
CA GLU A 154 -11.50 6.76 -0.75
C GLU A 154 -11.58 5.22 -0.65
N PRO A 155 -11.46 4.64 0.56
CA PRO A 155 -11.46 3.18 0.73
C PRO A 155 -12.86 2.56 0.71
N ARG A 156 -13.93 3.33 0.45
CA ARG A 156 -15.34 2.90 0.50
C ARG A 156 -15.95 2.86 -0.89
N GLY A 157 -17.25 2.53 -0.99
CA GLY A 157 -17.93 2.41 -2.28
C GLY A 157 -17.25 1.33 -3.11
N GLU A 158 -16.96 1.58 -4.39
CA GLU A 158 -16.35 0.61 -5.31
C GLU A 158 -14.95 0.12 -4.89
N ASN A 159 -14.23 0.88 -4.05
CA ASN A 159 -12.90 0.49 -3.56
C ASN A 159 -12.93 -0.37 -2.29
N LEU A 160 -14.09 -0.62 -1.67
CA LEU A 160 -14.16 -1.28 -0.36
C LEU A 160 -13.44 -2.64 -0.30
N ILE A 161 -13.62 -3.46 -1.33
CA ILE A 161 -13.03 -4.80 -1.37
C ILE A 161 -11.53 -4.74 -1.63
N SER A 162 -11.09 -3.91 -2.56
CA SER A 162 -9.67 -3.72 -2.87
C SER A 162 -8.92 -3.12 -1.69
N ALA A 163 -9.48 -2.09 -1.07
CA ALA A 163 -8.97 -1.50 0.16
C ALA A 163 -8.82 -2.53 1.29
N TYR A 164 -9.81 -3.41 1.47
CA TYR A 164 -9.70 -4.50 2.43
C TYR A 164 -8.58 -5.49 2.06
N LYS A 165 -8.44 -5.84 0.78
CA LYS A 165 -7.34 -6.71 0.30
C LYS A 165 -5.97 -6.08 0.53
N ASP A 166 -5.82 -4.77 0.32
CA ASP A 166 -4.58 -4.05 0.62
C ASP A 166 -4.23 -4.14 2.10
N MET A 167 -5.21 -3.91 2.99
CA MET A 167 -4.97 -4.02 4.42
C MET A 167 -4.52 -5.43 4.82
N VAL A 168 -5.15 -6.47 4.25
CA VAL A 168 -4.82 -7.87 4.53
C VAL A 168 -3.47 -8.26 3.93
N LYS A 169 -3.14 -7.74 2.75
CA LYS A 169 -1.82 -7.89 2.11
C LYS A 169 -0.74 -7.39 3.06
N VAL A 170 -0.85 -6.14 3.52
CA VAL A 170 0.15 -5.52 4.39
C VAL A 170 0.17 -6.17 5.78
N ALA A 171 -0.99 -6.41 6.39
CA ALA A 171 -1.14 -7.02 7.70
C ALA A 171 -1.90 -8.36 7.67
N PRO A 172 -1.23 -9.47 7.29
CA PRO A 172 -1.83 -10.81 7.25
C PRO A 172 -2.39 -11.27 8.61
N LEU A 173 -1.91 -10.69 9.71
CA LEU A 173 -2.50 -10.89 11.04
C LEU A 173 -4.01 -10.62 11.06
N LEU A 174 -4.55 -9.75 10.21
CA LEU A 174 -5.99 -9.46 10.19
C LEU A 174 -6.84 -10.70 9.86
N ILE A 175 -6.29 -11.66 9.12
CA ILE A 175 -6.97 -12.89 8.71
C ILE A 175 -6.38 -14.14 9.38
N SER A 176 -5.15 -14.05 9.91
CA SER A 176 -4.47 -15.18 10.53
C SER A 176 -5.22 -15.69 11.76
N LYS A 177 -5.29 -17.01 11.92
CA LYS A 177 -5.84 -17.63 13.13
C LYS A 177 -4.89 -17.49 14.33
N THR A 178 -3.60 -17.29 14.08
CA THR A 178 -2.60 -17.05 15.10
C THR A 178 -2.38 -15.54 15.26
N ALA A 179 -1.99 -15.14 16.47
CA ALA A 179 -1.43 -13.82 16.67
C ALA A 179 0.03 -13.88 16.21
N GLU A 180 0.39 -13.09 15.20
CA GLU A 180 1.80 -12.82 14.94
C GLU A 180 2.38 -12.11 16.16
N VAL A 181 3.44 -12.70 16.72
CA VAL A 181 4.13 -12.15 17.89
C VAL A 181 5.42 -11.52 17.41
N HIS A 182 5.29 -10.27 16.98
CA HIS A 182 6.43 -9.40 16.75
C HIS A 182 7.06 -9.01 18.09
N GLN A 183 8.37 -8.77 18.09
CA GLN A 183 9.15 -8.40 19.26
C GLN A 183 9.57 -6.93 19.24
N SER A 184 9.51 -6.28 18.08
CA SER A 184 9.91 -4.88 17.92
C SER A 184 9.11 -4.16 16.83
N THR A 185 9.07 -2.83 16.92
CA THR A 185 8.52 -1.95 15.88
C THR A 185 9.22 -2.15 14.53
N GLN A 186 10.55 -2.34 14.54
CA GLN A 186 11.33 -2.57 13.33
C GLN A 186 10.93 -3.87 12.60
N GLU A 187 10.70 -4.95 13.34
CA GLU A 187 10.28 -6.24 12.78
C GLU A 187 8.91 -6.15 12.09
N VAL A 188 7.95 -5.48 12.74
CA VAL A 188 6.62 -5.21 12.18
C VAL A 188 6.73 -4.44 10.86
N LEU A 189 7.49 -3.35 10.86
CA LEU A 189 7.63 -2.48 9.69
C LEU A 189 8.37 -3.17 8.55
N ALA A 190 9.42 -3.93 8.86
CA ALA A 190 10.13 -4.73 7.86
C ALA A 190 9.21 -5.76 7.20
N THR A 191 8.41 -6.48 8.01
CA THR A 191 7.41 -7.44 7.51
C THR A 191 6.38 -6.74 6.62
N ALA A 192 5.83 -5.61 7.08
CA ALA A 192 4.84 -4.84 6.34
C ALA A 192 5.39 -4.33 5.00
N PHE A 193 6.63 -3.82 4.97
CA PHE A 193 7.25 -3.38 3.72
C PHE A 193 7.48 -4.53 2.75
N CYS A 194 8.01 -5.67 3.22
CA CYS A 194 8.15 -6.86 2.37
C CYS A 194 6.81 -7.34 1.81
N ASN A 195 5.73 -7.22 2.59
CA ASN A 195 4.39 -7.57 2.13
C ASN A 195 3.81 -6.59 1.10
N ILE A 196 4.17 -5.30 1.19
CA ILE A 196 3.79 -4.30 0.19
C ILE A 196 4.54 -4.58 -1.11
N ASP A 197 5.87 -4.49 -1.02
CA ASP A 197 6.85 -4.70 -2.09
C ASP A 197 8.26 -4.76 -1.47
N ILE A 198 9.03 -5.81 -1.79
CA ILE A 198 10.40 -5.99 -1.33
C ILE A 198 11.28 -4.81 -1.77
N GLU A 199 11.03 -4.25 -2.95
CA GLU A 199 11.79 -3.16 -3.55
C GLU A 199 11.15 -1.77 -3.32
N LEU A 200 10.21 -1.68 -2.37
CA LEU A 200 9.53 -0.43 -2.07
C LEU A 200 10.53 0.72 -1.86
N PRO A 201 10.47 1.82 -2.65
CA PRO A 201 11.45 2.89 -2.58
C PRO A 201 11.57 3.51 -1.18
N ALA A 202 12.78 3.94 -0.82
CA ALA A 202 13.06 4.56 0.47
C ALA A 202 12.14 5.76 0.73
N GLN A 203 11.94 6.62 -0.28
CA GLN A 203 11.06 7.79 -0.17
C GLN A 203 9.61 7.41 0.15
N THR A 204 9.10 6.32 -0.43
CA THR A 204 7.76 5.81 -0.12
C THR A 204 7.69 5.26 1.30
N LYS A 205 8.71 4.51 1.75
CA LYS A 205 8.83 4.05 3.14
C LYS A 205 8.83 5.24 4.11
N ILE A 206 9.62 6.28 3.82
CA ILE A 206 9.71 7.51 4.63
C ILE A 206 8.36 8.22 4.70
N ALA A 207 7.62 8.32 3.59
CA ALA A 207 6.29 8.92 3.56
C ALA A 207 5.29 8.16 4.45
N LEU A 208 5.23 6.82 4.30
CA LEU A 208 4.37 5.97 5.13
C LEU A 208 4.72 6.08 6.62
N LEU A 209 6.01 6.10 6.96
CA LEU A 209 6.45 6.27 8.35
C LEU A 209 6.12 7.67 8.89
N SER A 210 6.17 8.70 8.05
CA SER A 210 5.77 10.06 8.44
C SER A 210 4.28 10.11 8.80
N ASP A 211 3.42 9.46 8.04
CA ASP A 211 1.99 9.34 8.36
C ASP A 211 1.76 8.61 9.67
N MET A 212 2.46 7.49 9.87
CA MET A 212 2.37 6.76 11.13
C MET A 212 2.79 7.63 12.31
N THR A 213 3.88 8.40 12.20
CA THR A 213 4.26 9.33 13.29
C THR A 213 3.20 10.39 13.57
N ALA A 214 2.46 10.84 12.55
CA ALA A 214 1.35 11.76 12.74
C ALA A 214 0.16 11.09 13.45
N ILE A 215 -0.22 9.88 13.06
CA ILE A 215 -1.29 9.10 13.69
C ILE A 215 -0.95 8.76 15.15
N PHE A 216 0.26 8.27 15.43
CA PHE A 216 0.66 7.88 16.78
C PHE A 216 0.98 9.07 17.69
N GLY A 217 1.21 10.26 17.13
CA GLY A 217 1.44 11.49 17.89
C GLY A 217 0.23 11.91 18.74
N THR A 218 -0.97 11.40 18.45
CA THR A 218 -2.17 11.66 19.28
C THR A 218 -2.98 10.37 19.50
N PRO A 219 -3.26 9.95 20.75
CA PRO A 219 -4.03 8.73 21.03
C PRO A 219 -5.42 8.72 20.36
N ARG A 220 -6.01 9.90 20.21
CA ARG A 220 -7.28 10.13 19.52
C ARG A 220 -7.22 9.75 18.04
N PHE A 221 -6.10 9.98 17.36
CA PHE A 221 -5.93 9.61 15.95
C PHE A 221 -5.78 8.09 15.80
N VAL A 222 -5.08 7.43 16.71
CA VAL A 222 -5.02 5.96 16.77
C VAL A 222 -6.42 5.36 16.96
N ALA A 223 -7.24 5.95 17.84
CA ALA A 223 -8.62 5.51 18.07
C ALA A 223 -9.53 5.76 16.86
N ALA A 224 -9.37 6.90 16.17
CA ALA A 224 -10.11 7.22 14.94
C ALA A 224 -9.77 6.24 13.83
N MET A 225 -8.48 6.00 13.60
CA MET A 225 -7.98 5.00 12.65
C MET A 225 -8.54 3.61 12.93
N MET A 226 -8.44 3.12 14.17
CA MET A 226 -8.99 1.80 14.53
C MET A 226 -10.51 1.71 14.38
N SER A 227 -11.22 2.80 14.66
CA SER A 227 -12.67 2.87 14.47
C SER A 227 -13.04 2.83 12.98
N ASP A 228 -12.25 3.47 12.14
CA ASP A 228 -12.44 3.49 10.69
C ASP A 228 -12.19 2.10 10.08
N VAL A 229 -11.09 1.44 10.47
CA VAL A 229 -10.80 0.03 10.08
C VAL A 229 -11.93 -0.92 10.51
N TYR A 230 -12.44 -0.75 11.74
CA TYR A 230 -13.56 -1.56 12.22
C TYR A 230 -14.83 -1.32 11.38
N SER A 231 -15.10 -0.07 11.02
CA SER A 231 -16.25 0.33 10.21
C SER A 231 -16.13 -0.23 8.80
N LEU A 232 -14.95 -0.18 8.16
CA LEU A 232 -14.69 -0.78 6.85
C LEU A 232 -14.94 -2.30 6.86
N ALA A 233 -14.46 -3.00 7.89
CA ALA A 233 -14.72 -4.45 8.02
C ALA A 233 -16.22 -4.76 8.21
N THR A 234 -16.94 -3.92 8.96
CA THR A 234 -18.39 -4.04 9.18
C THR A 234 -19.17 -3.77 7.90
N GLU A 235 -18.78 -2.73 7.15
CA GLU A 235 -19.36 -2.35 5.87
C GLU A 235 -19.18 -3.49 4.85
N ALA A 236 -17.98 -4.06 4.76
CA ALA A 236 -17.69 -5.21 3.90
C ALA A 236 -18.54 -6.44 4.26
N LEU A 237 -18.90 -6.63 5.53
CA LEU A 237 -19.80 -7.72 5.98
C LEU A 237 -21.28 -7.47 5.65
N SER A 238 -21.66 -6.22 5.39
CA SER A 238 -23.04 -5.83 5.09
C SER A 238 -23.47 -6.20 3.66
N ASP A 239 -22.51 -6.43 2.77
CA ASP A 239 -22.72 -6.90 1.39
C ASP A 239 -22.05 -8.27 1.14
N PRO A 240 -22.74 -9.38 1.45
CA PRO A 240 -22.20 -10.72 1.24
C PRO A 240 -22.02 -11.11 -0.22
N GLU A 241 -22.78 -10.53 -1.16
CA GLU A 241 -22.66 -10.89 -2.57
C GLU A 241 -21.37 -10.33 -3.15
N ARG A 242 -21.03 -9.08 -2.81
CA ARG A 242 -19.76 -8.46 -3.21
C ARG A 242 -18.52 -9.16 -2.62
N LEU A 243 -18.65 -9.73 -1.42
CA LEU A 243 -17.60 -10.60 -0.88
C LEU A 243 -17.44 -11.90 -1.70
N LYS A 244 -18.54 -12.52 -2.12
CA LYS A 244 -18.48 -13.76 -2.91
C LYS A 244 -17.87 -13.52 -4.28
N THR A 245 -18.28 -12.48 -4.99
CA THR A 245 -17.78 -12.16 -6.33
C THR A 245 -16.27 -11.88 -6.32
N SER A 246 -15.76 -11.30 -5.22
CA SER A 246 -14.34 -11.00 -5.06
C SER A 246 -13.47 -12.14 -4.53
N GLY A 247 -14.06 -13.31 -4.25
CA GLY A 247 -13.38 -14.49 -3.71
C GLY A 247 -13.11 -14.44 -2.20
N LEU A 248 -13.61 -13.42 -1.49
CA LEU A 248 -13.42 -13.27 -0.05
C LEU A 248 -14.46 -14.05 0.76
N LYS A 249 -13.99 -14.87 1.70
CA LYS A 249 -14.88 -15.62 2.59
C LYS A 249 -15.42 -14.70 3.69
N LYS A 250 -16.74 -14.62 3.85
CA LYS A 250 -17.40 -13.88 4.95
C LYS A 250 -16.83 -14.22 6.34
N SER A 251 -16.46 -15.48 6.58
CA SER A 251 -15.84 -15.90 7.84
C SER A 251 -14.49 -15.23 8.12
N VAL A 252 -13.72 -14.92 7.07
CA VAL A 252 -12.42 -14.25 7.16
C VAL A 252 -12.62 -12.80 7.58
N VAL A 253 -13.49 -12.07 6.87
CA VAL A 253 -13.83 -10.67 7.20
C VAL A 253 -14.41 -10.56 8.62
N LYS A 254 -15.24 -11.52 9.03
CA LYS A 254 -15.78 -11.58 10.40
C LYS A 254 -14.71 -11.79 11.47
N ASN A 255 -13.65 -12.55 11.16
CA ASN A 255 -12.53 -12.70 12.09
C ASN A 255 -11.71 -11.42 12.17
N THR A 256 -11.52 -10.72 11.05
CA THR A 256 -10.89 -9.40 11.02
C THR A 256 -11.68 -8.40 11.86
N GLU A 257 -12.98 -8.29 11.64
CA GLU A 257 -13.91 -7.42 12.39
C GLU A 257 -13.78 -7.64 13.90
N ARG A 258 -13.80 -8.90 14.35
CA ARG A 258 -13.59 -9.26 15.77
C ARG A 258 -12.21 -8.90 16.30
N ARG A 259 -11.15 -9.10 15.50
CA ARG A 259 -9.77 -8.79 15.90
C ARG A 259 -9.60 -7.27 16.04
N VAL A 260 -10.07 -6.50 15.07
CA VAL A 260 -10.03 -5.03 15.12
C VAL A 260 -10.89 -4.51 16.27
N TYR A 261 -12.06 -5.10 16.54
CA TYR A 261 -12.87 -4.75 17.71
C TYR A 261 -12.10 -4.91 19.04
N PHE A 262 -11.36 -6.01 19.18
CA PHE A 262 -10.50 -6.24 20.33
C PHE A 262 -9.38 -5.18 20.42
N LEU A 263 -8.68 -4.91 19.32
CA LEU A 263 -7.62 -3.90 19.28
C LEU A 263 -8.15 -2.49 19.56
N LEU A 264 -9.31 -2.12 19.01
CA LEU A 264 -9.99 -0.86 19.30
C LEU A 264 -10.33 -0.75 20.78
N SER A 265 -10.84 -1.82 21.40
CA SER A 265 -11.12 -1.83 22.85
C SER A 265 -9.86 -1.58 23.69
N VAL A 266 -8.71 -2.13 23.27
CA VAL A 266 -7.40 -1.86 23.89
C VAL A 266 -6.99 -0.41 23.72
N VAL A 267 -7.08 0.15 22.50
CA VAL A 267 -6.76 1.56 22.22
C VAL A 267 -7.62 2.50 23.05
N LEU A 268 -8.94 2.25 23.13
CA LEU A 268 -9.87 3.06 23.91
C LEU A 268 -9.54 3.05 25.41
N GLN A 269 -9.10 1.90 25.95
CA GLN A 269 -8.64 1.80 27.34
C GLN A 269 -7.30 2.53 27.58
N MET A 270 -6.47 2.66 26.55
CA MET A 270 -5.16 3.32 26.60
C MET A 270 -5.20 4.80 26.22
N LEU A 271 -6.39 5.40 25.99
CA LEU A 271 -6.52 6.80 25.58
C LEU A 271 -5.88 7.80 26.56
N SER A 272 -5.86 7.47 27.86
CA SER A 272 -5.27 8.31 28.89
C SER A 272 -3.77 8.08 29.11
N ASP A 273 -3.19 7.03 28.53
CA ASP A 273 -1.77 6.69 28.69
C ASP A 273 -0.96 7.31 27.55
N THR A 274 -0.45 8.53 27.74
CA THR A 274 0.34 9.24 26.71
C THR A 274 1.72 8.61 26.50
N THR A 275 2.30 8.03 27.54
CA THR A 275 3.67 7.52 27.54
C THR A 275 3.86 6.36 26.58
N ALA A 276 2.91 5.42 26.53
CA ALA A 276 2.98 4.30 25.59
C ALA A 276 3.01 4.77 24.11
N TRP A 277 2.18 5.76 23.76
CA TRP A 277 2.10 6.29 22.40
C TRP A 277 3.34 7.12 22.02
N GLU A 278 3.92 7.85 22.97
CA GLU A 278 5.17 8.58 22.78
C GLU A 278 6.33 7.63 22.45
N PHE A 279 6.44 6.51 23.16
CA PHE A 279 7.47 5.50 22.88
C PHE A 279 7.29 4.88 21.48
N ILE A 280 6.07 4.52 21.10
CA ILE A 280 5.78 3.99 19.76
C ILE A 280 6.13 5.01 18.68
N THR A 281 5.75 6.28 18.88
CA THR A 281 6.06 7.36 17.94
C THR A 281 7.58 7.55 17.78
N ALA A 282 8.33 7.49 18.89
CA ALA A 282 9.78 7.60 18.87
C ALA A 282 10.45 6.42 18.15
N ASP A 283 9.97 5.18 18.36
CA ASP A 283 10.46 4.00 17.66
C ASP A 283 10.24 4.09 16.14
N ILE A 284 9.05 4.50 15.71
CA ILE A 284 8.73 4.70 14.29
C ILE A 284 9.62 5.80 13.70
N ALA A 285 9.79 6.92 14.40
CA ALA A 285 10.66 8.00 13.98
C ALA A 285 12.14 7.56 13.88
N MET A 286 12.59 6.65 14.75
CA MET A 286 13.94 6.08 14.67
C MET A 286 14.12 5.22 13.42
N VAL A 287 13.12 4.39 13.08
CA VAL A 287 13.14 3.60 11.83
C VAL A 287 13.13 4.52 10.60
N LYS A 288 12.32 5.60 10.63
CA LYS A 288 12.29 6.61 9.57
C LYS A 288 13.67 7.23 9.32
N ARG A 289 14.35 7.67 10.39
CA ARG A 289 15.70 8.27 10.30
C ARG A 289 16.74 7.35 9.68
N ARG A 290 16.60 6.03 9.85
CA ARG A 290 17.52 5.07 9.21
C ARG A 290 17.38 5.11 7.69
N PHE A 291 16.16 5.09 7.17
CA PHE A 291 15.92 5.22 5.73
C PHE A 291 16.37 6.58 5.19
N GLU A 292 16.11 7.67 5.92
CA GLU A 292 16.60 9.01 5.55
C GLU A 292 18.14 9.04 5.47
N SER A 293 18.83 8.35 6.37
CA SER A 293 20.30 8.28 6.35
C SER A 293 20.85 7.43 5.22
N GLU A 294 20.20 6.32 4.89
CA GLU A 294 20.60 5.44 3.78
C GLU A 294 20.53 6.19 2.44
N GLU A 295 19.47 6.96 2.22
CA GLU A 295 19.28 7.78 1.01
C GLU A 295 20.39 8.84 0.83
N LEU A 296 20.81 9.49 1.93
CA LEU A 296 21.88 10.49 1.92
C LEU A 296 23.28 9.89 1.67
N THR A 297 23.46 8.60 1.95
CA THR A 297 24.77 7.93 1.81
C THR A 297 25.02 7.30 0.44
N LEU A 298 24.03 7.27 -0.45
CA LEU A 298 24.22 6.80 -1.82
C LEU A 298 24.98 7.86 -2.64
N PRO A 299 26.21 7.60 -3.10
CA PRO A 299 26.93 8.55 -3.94
C PRO A 299 26.20 8.75 -5.28
N LEU A 300 26.11 10.00 -5.74
CA LEU A 300 25.50 10.41 -7.02
C LEU A 300 26.00 9.62 -8.25
N SER A 301 27.10 8.88 -8.15
CA SER A 301 27.63 8.01 -9.21
C SER A 301 26.92 6.65 -9.33
N ALA A 302 26.10 6.24 -8.34
CA ALA A 302 25.41 4.95 -8.38
C ALA A 302 24.17 4.94 -9.28
N TYR A 303 23.53 6.11 -9.47
CA TYR A 303 22.38 6.26 -10.38
C TYR A 303 22.75 6.05 -11.86
N SER A 304 24.04 6.18 -12.22
CA SER A 304 24.54 5.91 -13.58
C SER A 304 24.81 4.43 -13.86
N MET A 305 24.97 3.58 -12.85
CA MET A 305 25.35 2.17 -13.06
C MET A 305 24.17 1.20 -13.00
N VAL A 306 23.09 1.53 -12.30
CA VAL A 306 21.89 0.68 -12.24
C VAL A 306 21.13 0.67 -13.58
N TRP A 307 21.22 1.75 -14.36
CA TRP A 307 20.65 1.81 -15.73
C TRP A 307 21.47 1.07 -16.80
N LEU A 308 22.72 0.67 -16.51
CA LEU A 308 23.58 -0.03 -17.49
C LEU A 308 23.75 -1.54 -17.20
N SER A 309 23.36 -2.02 -16.02
CA SER A 309 23.37 -3.46 -15.69
C SER A 309 22.11 -4.22 -16.16
N GLY A 310 21.09 -3.51 -16.64
CA GLY A 310 19.83 -4.11 -17.13
C GLY A 310 19.84 -4.62 -18.58
N ILE A 311 20.94 -4.45 -19.34
CA ILE A 311 21.00 -4.81 -20.77
C ILE A 311 22.00 -5.94 -21.07
N TRP A 312 22.64 -6.56 -20.08
CA TRP A 312 23.61 -7.62 -20.33
C TRP A 312 23.40 -8.85 -19.44
N ASN A 313 22.36 -9.63 -19.72
CA ASN A 313 22.43 -11.09 -19.59
C ASN A 313 21.29 -11.79 -20.34
N SER A 314 21.49 -12.04 -21.63
CA SER A 314 20.76 -13.08 -22.36
C SER A 314 21.69 -13.73 -23.37
N THR A 315 22.54 -14.64 -22.88
CA THR A 315 23.01 -15.80 -23.64
C THR A 315 23.73 -16.74 -22.68
N PHE A 316 23.12 -17.86 -22.30
CA PHE A 316 23.77 -19.18 -22.33
C PHE A 316 22.74 -20.29 -22.10
N HIS A 317 22.56 -21.09 -23.14
CA HIS A 317 21.84 -22.34 -23.18
C HIS A 317 22.71 -23.47 -22.60
N LEU A 318 22.12 -24.37 -21.79
CA LEU A 318 22.15 -25.85 -21.92
C LEU A 318 22.01 -26.58 -20.57
N GLY A 319 21.16 -27.60 -20.57
CA GLY A 319 21.41 -28.85 -19.83
C GLY A 319 20.44 -29.15 -18.69
N GLY A 320 19.39 -29.93 -18.97
CA GLY A 320 18.51 -30.49 -17.95
C GLY A 320 19.13 -31.64 -17.15
N ILE A 321 18.47 -32.00 -16.05
CA ILE A 321 18.25 -33.33 -15.47
C ILE A 321 17.18 -33.15 -14.38
N GLY A 322 16.13 -33.98 -14.39
CA GLY A 322 15.08 -33.99 -13.37
C GLY A 322 15.43 -34.84 -12.15
N CYS A 323 14.71 -34.62 -11.04
CA CYS A 323 14.12 -35.65 -10.16
C CYS A 323 13.37 -35.03 -8.96
N ASN A 324 12.10 -35.43 -8.84
CA ASN A 324 11.19 -35.65 -7.70
C ASN A 324 11.47 -35.13 -6.27
N ASN A 325 10.39 -34.57 -5.73
CA ASN A 325 9.72 -34.73 -4.41
C ASN A 325 10.44 -34.45 -3.07
N ASP A 326 9.64 -33.80 -2.23
CA ASP A 326 9.68 -33.68 -0.77
C ASP A 326 10.74 -32.78 -0.15
N CYS A 327 10.35 -31.54 0.20
CA CYS A 327 10.90 -30.82 1.35
C CYS A 327 9.92 -29.77 1.92
N ILE A 328 9.33 -30.15 3.05
CA ILE A 328 8.90 -29.39 4.23
C ILE A 328 9.24 -27.88 4.21
N PHE A 329 8.22 -27.03 4.22
CA PHE A 329 8.35 -25.59 4.51
C PHE A 329 8.84 -25.37 5.95
N SER A 330 10.12 -25.04 6.09
CA SER A 330 10.70 -24.45 7.29
C SER A 330 11.09 -23.00 7.00
N ASN A 331 10.40 -22.09 7.67
CA ASN A 331 10.80 -20.75 8.14
C ASN A 331 12.10 -20.13 7.57
N PRO A 332 12.04 -18.99 6.85
CA PRO A 332 13.21 -18.16 6.59
C PRO A 332 13.24 -16.98 7.57
N VAL A 333 13.73 -17.21 8.78
CA VAL A 333 14.28 -16.14 9.63
C VAL A 333 15.71 -16.54 9.93
N ASN A 334 16.63 -16.13 9.06
CA ASN A 334 18.07 -15.93 9.29
C ASN A 334 18.80 -15.99 7.96
N LEU A 335 19.10 -14.83 7.38
CA LEU A 335 20.25 -14.59 6.51
C LEU A 335 20.17 -13.14 6.05
N PHE A 336 20.76 -12.21 6.81
CA PHE A 336 21.32 -10.95 6.28
C PHE A 336 22.04 -10.19 7.41
N TRP A 337 23.20 -10.69 7.85
CA TRP A 337 24.24 -9.91 8.54
C TRP A 337 25.58 -10.64 8.39
N ALA A 338 26.35 -10.29 7.36
CA ALA A 338 27.79 -10.56 7.28
C ALA A 338 28.43 -9.69 6.18
N VAL A 339 28.76 -8.44 6.51
CA VAL A 339 29.89 -7.74 5.89
C VAL A 339 30.69 -7.11 7.02
N GLU A 340 31.68 -7.88 7.47
CA GLU A 340 32.61 -7.50 8.51
C GLU A 340 33.71 -6.60 7.92
N MET A 341 33.99 -5.52 8.64
CA MET A 341 34.94 -4.48 8.27
C MET A 341 36.39 -5.00 8.28
N GLY A 342 37.08 -4.88 7.14
CA GLY A 342 38.53 -5.02 7.09
C GLY A 342 39.21 -3.73 7.56
N THR A 343 39.81 -3.75 8.74
CA THR A 343 40.79 -2.73 9.14
C THR A 343 42.18 -3.35 9.25
N ASN A 344 43.07 -2.85 8.38
CA ASN A 344 44.49 -3.11 8.31
C ASN A 344 45.19 -2.92 9.68
N SER A 345 45.91 -3.94 10.11
CA SER A 345 46.91 -3.87 11.18
C SER A 345 48.30 -3.84 10.56
N MET A 346 49.02 -2.73 10.73
CA MET A 346 50.45 -2.61 10.42
C MET A 346 51.11 -1.76 11.51
N ARG A 347 52.30 -2.20 11.96
CA ARG A 347 53.21 -1.65 12.99
C ARG A 347 53.03 -2.26 14.39
N ASP A 348 54.03 -2.84 15.06
CA ASP A 348 55.48 -2.76 14.91
C ASP A 348 56.15 -4.07 15.29
N ALA A 349 57.28 -4.33 14.62
CA ALA A 349 58.15 -5.44 14.85
C ALA A 349 59.49 -4.90 15.41
N ILE A 350 59.81 -5.40 16.61
CA ILE A 350 61.16 -5.79 17.05
C ILE A 350 62.05 -4.62 17.51
N PRO A 351 63.10 -4.90 18.31
CA PRO A 351 64.39 -4.28 18.07
C PRO A 351 65.30 -5.18 17.23
#